data_AF-A0A9D1ZBZ2-F1
#
_entry.id   AF-A0A9D1ZBZ2-F1
#
_cell.length_a   1.000
_cell.length_b   1.000
_cell.length_c   1.000
_cell.angle_alpha   90.00
_cell.angle_beta   90.00
_cell.angle_gamma   90.00
#
_symmetry.space_group_name_H-M   'P 1'
#
loop_
_entity.id
_entity.type
_entity.pdbx_description
1 polymer ?
#
loop_
_entity_poly.entity_id
_entity_poly.type
_entity_poly.pdbx_seq_one_letter_code
_entity_poly.pdbx_strand_id
1 'polypeptide(L)'
;MKSRSARTAHVLLASMCALALVACGQEGRPTSAMRSETEDAADSTAEGAEMGEFVSTAMVVTFGDGEVLFVDQETGTPYYPTNMPSDAPELAAGNIVRVTGNGIMLESYPAQYPGITDVEVIEEGTPADAEKYDELVTQIWQPKDLSEPPLASLEYTTELAATSVMLGSYGYTWSYEENGSEQTVTADAPHPTQLEAAELSDARVDGPTEVTVTFDVPCTAAGIVRWPEDELEAAAEAAGSAQAVEIGSVEGDAWTVDDRKIVDGNVVFTVEPGWRYAVEAYFDGGEAVYAFTVR
;
A
#
# COMPACT_ATOMS: atom_id res chain seq x y z
N MET A 1 49.02 -37.14 12.31
CA MET A 1 48.38 -38.39 12.78
C MET A 1 47.00 -37.99 13.30
N LYS A 2 45.92 -38.25 12.53
CA LYS A 2 45.07 -39.46 12.57
C LYS A 2 44.50 -39.68 13.97
N SER A 3 43.21 -39.88 14.23
CA SER A 3 41.99 -40.10 13.43
C SER A 3 40.89 -40.39 14.49
N ARG A 4 39.58 -40.16 14.32
CA ARG A 4 38.58 -41.03 13.63
C ARG A 4 37.20 -40.49 14.05
N SER A 5 36.27 -40.16 13.15
CA SER A 5 35.30 -41.06 12.45
C SER A 5 33.92 -40.96 13.10
N ALA A 6 32.96 -40.27 12.46
CA ALA A 6 31.90 -40.81 11.58
C ALA A 6 30.77 -41.54 12.35
N ARG A 7 29.48 -41.29 12.10
CA ARG A 7 28.75 -41.82 10.93
C ARG A 7 27.27 -41.39 10.92
N THR A 8 26.81 -41.01 9.72
CA THR A 8 25.66 -41.55 8.96
C THR A 8 24.20 -41.33 9.40
N ALA A 9 23.46 -40.80 8.42
CA ALA A 9 22.02 -40.67 8.26
C ALA A 9 21.20 -41.97 8.39
N HIS A 10 19.88 -41.85 8.59
CA HIS A 10 18.85 -42.66 7.89
C HIS A 10 17.49 -41.95 7.83
N VAL A 11 16.95 -41.91 6.59
CA VAL A 11 15.57 -41.66 6.17
C VAL A 11 14.78 -42.99 6.25
N LEU A 12 13.47 -42.94 6.55
CA LEU A 12 12.39 -43.92 6.24
C LEU A 12 11.08 -43.31 6.81
N LEU A 13 10.08 -42.85 6.05
CA LEU A 13 9.13 -43.44 5.09
C LEU A 13 7.95 -44.26 5.70
N ALA A 14 6.74 -43.69 5.51
CA ALA A 14 5.39 -44.27 5.30
C ALA A 14 4.67 -45.15 6.33
N SER A 15 3.39 -44.81 6.59
CA SER A 15 2.19 -45.70 6.53
C SER A 15 0.93 -44.85 6.82
N MET A 16 0.02 -44.62 5.87
CA MET A 16 -1.09 -45.48 5.41
C MET A 16 -2.23 -45.61 6.45
N CYS A 17 -3.39 -44.96 6.19
CA CYS A 17 -4.68 -45.32 6.79
C CYS A 17 -5.76 -45.28 5.72
N ALA A 18 -6.48 -46.40 5.61
CA ALA A 18 -7.39 -46.77 4.55
C ALA A 18 -8.84 -46.35 4.82
N LEU A 19 -9.62 -46.30 3.73
CA LEU A 19 -11.07 -46.16 3.67
C LEU A 19 -11.83 -47.19 4.52
N ALA A 20 -12.98 -46.78 5.05
CA ALA A 20 -14.11 -47.68 5.33
C ALA A 20 -15.40 -47.12 4.69
N LEU A 21 -15.88 -47.84 3.68
CA LEU A 21 -17.24 -47.79 3.15
C LEU A 21 -18.16 -48.62 4.06
N VAL A 22 -19.32 -48.08 4.43
CA VAL A 22 -20.49 -48.88 4.83
C VAL A 22 -21.68 -48.43 3.99
N ALA A 23 -22.36 -49.42 3.43
CA ALA A 23 -23.44 -49.29 2.48
C ALA A 23 -24.78 -49.77 3.06
N CYS A 24 -25.85 -49.23 2.47
CA CYS A 24 -27.20 -49.75 2.28
C CYS A 24 -28.27 -49.63 3.39
N GLY A 25 -29.33 -48.89 3.03
CA GLY A 25 -30.68 -48.97 3.56
C GLY A 25 -31.62 -48.04 2.79
N GLN A 26 -32.14 -48.48 1.63
CA GLN A 26 -33.14 -47.78 0.82
C GLN A 26 -34.56 -48.01 1.33
N GLU A 27 -35.45 -47.02 1.15
CA GLU A 27 -36.86 -47.12 0.67
C GLU A 27 -37.46 -45.69 0.71
N GLY A 28 -38.18 -45.12 -0.25
CA GLY A 28 -38.58 -45.54 -1.58
C GLY A 28 -38.85 -44.32 -2.49
N ARG A 29 -39.05 -44.59 -3.78
CA ARG A 29 -39.42 -43.66 -4.86
C ARG A 29 -40.96 -43.63 -4.98
N PRO A 30 -41.61 -42.58 -5.52
CA PRO A 30 -41.64 -42.45 -6.98
C PRO A 30 -41.56 -41.04 -7.58
N THR A 31 -41.00 -41.08 -8.78
CA THR A 31 -40.97 -40.15 -9.92
C THR A 31 -42.16 -39.19 -10.08
N SER A 32 -41.88 -37.92 -10.36
CA SER A 32 -42.65 -37.13 -11.32
C SER A 32 -41.75 -36.09 -12.01
N ALA A 33 -42.17 -35.71 -13.21
CA ALA A 33 -41.38 -35.21 -14.31
C ALA A 33 -40.95 -33.74 -14.21
N MET A 34 -39.87 -33.47 -14.94
CA MET A 34 -39.32 -32.19 -15.39
C MET A 34 -40.40 -31.16 -15.77
N ARG A 35 -40.33 -29.96 -15.19
CA ARG A 35 -40.88 -28.72 -15.76
C ARG A 35 -39.80 -27.64 -15.70
N SER A 36 -39.46 -27.16 -16.89
CA SER A 36 -38.62 -25.99 -17.16
C SER A 36 -39.34 -24.74 -16.67
N GLU A 37 -38.69 -23.94 -15.84
CA GLU A 37 -39.01 -22.52 -15.64
C GLU A 37 -37.72 -21.73 -15.85
N THR A 38 -37.70 -21.08 -17.01
CA THR A 38 -36.89 -19.92 -17.36
C THR A 38 -37.60 -18.69 -16.75
N GLU A 39 -36.84 -17.61 -16.51
CA GLU A 39 -37.28 -16.29 -15.99
C GLU A 39 -37.42 -16.29 -14.45
N ASP A 40 -36.49 -15.69 -13.70
CA ASP A 40 -36.43 -14.24 -13.54
C ASP A 40 -34.96 -13.76 -13.37
N ALA A 41 -34.37 -13.29 -14.47
CA ALA A 41 -33.22 -12.40 -14.40
C ALA A 41 -33.79 -10.99 -14.22
N ALA A 42 -34.12 -10.65 -12.98
CA ALA A 42 -34.36 -9.28 -12.58
C ALA A 42 -33.02 -8.55 -12.65
N ASP A 43 -32.78 -7.97 -13.82
CA ASP A 43 -32.25 -6.63 -14.04
C ASP A 43 -31.99 -5.89 -12.72
N SER A 44 -30.78 -6.03 -12.18
CA SER A 44 -30.27 -5.07 -11.21
C SER A 44 -29.94 -3.80 -12.00
N THR A 45 -30.98 -3.08 -12.39
CA THR A 45 -30.87 -1.65 -12.64
C THR A 45 -30.14 -1.09 -11.44
N ALA A 46 -28.97 -0.51 -11.67
CA ALA A 46 -28.38 0.44 -10.74
C ALA A 46 -29.46 1.50 -10.51
N GLU A 47 -30.21 1.35 -9.42
CA GLU A 47 -31.01 2.42 -8.86
C GLU A 47 -30.00 3.51 -8.56
N GLY A 48 -30.01 4.54 -9.41
CA GLY A 48 -29.25 5.75 -9.14
C GLY A 48 -29.63 6.22 -7.75
N ALA A 49 -28.65 6.24 -6.85
CA ALA A 49 -28.81 6.85 -5.54
C ALA A 49 -29.50 8.21 -5.77
N GLU A 50 -30.64 8.42 -5.13
CA GLU A 50 -31.27 9.74 -5.17
C GLU A 50 -30.21 10.76 -4.72
N MET A 51 -29.86 11.68 -5.63
CA MET A 51 -28.95 12.78 -5.34
C MET A 51 -29.67 13.75 -4.40
N GLY A 52 -29.62 13.43 -3.10
CA GLY A 52 -30.14 14.26 -2.03
C GLY A 52 -29.11 15.27 -1.58
N GLU A 53 -29.56 16.48 -1.31
CA GLU A 53 -28.79 17.45 -0.52
C GLU A 53 -28.45 16.80 0.83
N PHE A 54 -27.16 16.68 1.13
CA PHE A 54 -26.69 16.24 2.44
C PHE A 54 -26.31 17.46 3.25
N VAL A 55 -26.88 17.56 4.46
CA VAL A 55 -26.55 18.60 5.43
C VAL A 55 -26.17 17.91 6.74
N SER A 56 -24.96 18.16 7.21
CA SER A 56 -24.46 17.65 8.49
C SER A 56 -24.06 18.81 9.39
N THR A 57 -24.40 18.70 10.68
CA THR A 57 -23.78 19.52 11.72
C THR A 57 -22.67 18.69 12.32
N ALA A 58 -21.41 19.07 12.11
CA ALA A 58 -20.26 18.27 12.51
C ALA A 58 -19.29 19.06 13.39
N MET A 59 -18.56 18.36 14.25
CA MET A 59 -17.42 18.93 14.96
C MET A 59 -16.15 18.70 14.14
N VAL A 60 -15.30 19.72 14.08
CA VAL A 60 -13.96 19.64 13.52
C VAL A 60 -13.05 18.94 14.53
N VAL A 61 -12.47 17.84 14.11
CA VAL A 61 -11.40 17.12 14.81
C VAL A 61 -10.17 17.16 13.93
N THR A 62 -8.97 17.17 14.51
CA THR A 62 -7.71 17.18 13.77
C THR A 62 -6.83 16.01 14.17
N PHE A 63 -6.20 15.37 13.20
CA PHE A 63 -5.15 14.36 13.43
C PHE A 63 -3.84 15.02 13.87
N GLY A 64 -2.86 14.19 14.25
CA GLY A 64 -1.56 14.67 14.72
C GLY A 64 -0.73 15.40 13.65
N ASP A 65 -1.02 15.15 12.37
CA ASP A 65 -0.46 15.84 11.20
C ASP A 65 -1.24 17.10 10.78
N GLY A 66 -2.34 17.41 11.48
CA GLY A 66 -3.20 18.56 11.20
C GLY A 66 -4.30 18.31 10.17
N GLU A 67 -4.41 17.10 9.61
CA GLU A 67 -5.53 16.76 8.72
C GLU A 67 -6.87 16.81 9.47
N VAL A 68 -7.91 17.31 8.79
CA VAL A 68 -9.24 17.52 9.38
C VAL A 68 -10.11 16.27 9.22
N LEU A 69 -10.78 15.90 10.29
CA LEU A 69 -11.86 14.92 10.32
C LEU A 69 -13.15 15.60 10.80
N PHE A 70 -14.26 15.35 10.12
CA PHE A 70 -15.57 15.78 10.60
C PHE A 70 -16.25 14.64 11.34
N VAL A 71 -16.77 14.95 12.54
CA VAL A 71 -17.60 14.02 13.30
C VAL A 71 -19.01 14.57 13.40
N ASP A 72 -19.93 13.93 12.69
CA ASP A 72 -21.34 14.29 12.68
C ASP A 72 -21.91 14.29 14.11
N GLN A 73 -22.53 15.41 14.52
CA GLN A 73 -23.02 15.57 15.89
C GLN A 73 -24.28 14.76 16.18
N GLU A 74 -25.03 14.34 15.16
CA GLU A 74 -26.26 13.54 15.36
C GLU A 74 -25.93 12.05 15.49
N THR A 75 -25.04 11.55 14.65
CA THR A 75 -24.73 10.12 14.54
C THR A 75 -23.44 9.72 15.23
N GLY A 76 -22.52 10.67 15.47
CA GLY A 76 -21.16 10.40 15.94
C GLY A 76 -20.26 9.76 14.88
N THR A 77 -20.69 9.72 13.62
CA THR A 77 -19.95 9.05 12.54
C THR A 77 -18.86 9.98 11.98
N PRO A 78 -17.60 9.51 11.86
CA PRO A 78 -16.52 10.28 11.25
C PRO A 78 -16.56 10.23 9.71
N TYR A 79 -16.16 11.31 9.07
CA TYR A 79 -15.90 11.37 7.62
C TYR A 79 -14.83 12.39 7.25
N TYR A 80 -14.05 12.08 6.20
CA TYR A 80 -13.00 12.93 5.66
C TYR A 80 -13.57 13.93 4.64
N PRO A 81 -13.26 15.23 4.77
CA PRO A 81 -13.64 16.24 3.78
C PRO A 81 -12.62 16.29 2.62
N THR A 82 -12.70 15.35 1.68
CA THR A 82 -11.64 15.11 0.67
C THR A 82 -11.64 16.06 -0.54
N ASN A 83 -12.60 17.01 -0.61
CA ASN A 83 -12.65 18.03 -1.65
C ASN A 83 -13.24 19.33 -1.08
N MET A 84 -12.49 19.95 -0.16
CA MET A 84 -12.90 21.20 0.47
C MET A 84 -13.00 22.34 -0.56
N PRO A 85 -14.07 23.16 -0.52
CA PRO A 85 -14.19 24.30 -1.41
C PRO A 85 -13.10 25.34 -1.11
N SER A 86 -12.60 26.04 -2.13
CA SER A 86 -11.46 26.97 -2.01
C SER A 86 -11.74 28.18 -1.12
N ASP A 87 -13.02 28.50 -0.90
CA ASP A 87 -13.51 29.57 -0.04
C ASP A 87 -13.97 29.06 1.33
N ALA A 88 -13.69 27.80 1.68
CA ALA A 88 -13.93 27.28 3.01
C ALA A 88 -13.22 28.14 4.07
N PRO A 89 -13.86 28.37 5.23
CA PRO A 89 -13.23 29.09 6.33
C PRO A 89 -12.04 28.30 6.89
N GLU A 90 -11.16 29.01 7.61
CA GLU A 90 -10.14 28.34 8.41
C GLU A 90 -10.80 27.52 9.53
N LEU A 91 -10.43 26.25 9.63
CA LEU A 91 -11.02 25.31 10.58
C LEU A 91 -10.05 25.05 11.72
N ALA A 92 -10.56 25.07 12.95
CA ALA A 92 -9.83 24.72 14.15
C ALA A 92 -10.54 23.57 14.88
N ALA A 93 -9.76 22.69 15.52
CA ALA A 93 -10.30 21.62 16.35
C ALA A 93 -11.28 22.17 17.40
N GLY A 94 -12.44 21.52 17.51
CA GLY A 94 -13.54 21.91 18.39
C GLY A 94 -14.61 22.79 17.74
N ASN A 95 -14.32 23.45 16.61
CA ASN A 95 -15.35 24.20 15.88
C ASN A 95 -16.53 23.30 15.52
N ILE A 96 -17.74 23.84 15.55
CA ILE A 96 -18.93 23.21 14.97
C ILE A 96 -19.19 23.83 13.62
N VAL A 97 -19.30 22.99 12.60
CA VAL A 97 -19.55 23.39 11.22
C VAL A 97 -20.87 22.84 10.73
N ARG A 98 -21.51 23.57 9.83
CA ARG A 98 -22.53 23.04 8.93
C ARG A 98 -21.86 22.69 7.61
N VAL A 99 -21.95 21.43 7.22
CA VAL A 99 -21.42 20.90 5.97
C VAL A 99 -22.58 20.63 5.03
N THR A 100 -22.57 21.23 3.84
CA THR A 100 -23.57 21.01 2.79
C THR A 100 -22.91 20.41 1.57
N GLY A 101 -23.58 19.46 0.91
CA GLY A 101 -23.12 18.92 -0.35
C GLY A 101 -24.12 18.01 -1.06
N ASN A 102 -23.64 17.31 -2.08
CA ASN A 102 -24.47 16.52 -3.00
C ASN A 102 -24.77 15.08 -2.52
N GLY A 103 -24.35 14.71 -1.31
CA GLY A 103 -24.58 13.39 -0.71
C GLY A 103 -23.73 12.26 -1.27
N ILE A 104 -22.82 12.52 -2.21
CA ILE A 104 -21.92 11.50 -2.78
C ILE A 104 -20.76 11.24 -1.82
N MET A 105 -20.91 10.22 -0.97
CA MET A 105 -19.85 9.70 -0.09
C MET A 105 -19.26 8.41 -0.65
N LEU A 106 -17.96 8.19 -0.45
CA LEU A 106 -17.28 6.94 -0.81
C LEU A 106 -17.43 5.93 0.32
N GLU A 107 -17.73 4.68 -0.05
CA GLU A 107 -17.94 3.57 0.88
C GLU A 107 -16.63 3.13 1.55
N SER A 108 -16.26 3.83 2.62
CA SER A 108 -15.07 3.63 3.44
C SER A 108 -15.38 3.95 4.91
N TYR A 109 -14.48 3.56 5.82
CA TYR A 109 -14.57 3.98 7.21
C TYR A 109 -13.21 4.53 7.69
N PRO A 110 -13.14 5.82 8.06
CA PRO A 110 -14.16 6.85 7.87
C PRO A 110 -14.58 7.03 6.41
N ALA A 111 -15.83 7.44 6.19
CA ALA A 111 -16.30 7.72 4.83
C ALA A 111 -15.53 8.92 4.25
N GLN A 112 -15.25 8.92 2.96
CA GLN A 112 -14.70 10.10 2.28
C GLN A 112 -15.82 10.88 1.62
N TYR A 113 -15.85 12.20 1.80
CA TYR A 113 -16.89 13.06 1.25
C TYR A 113 -16.35 14.08 0.25
N PRO A 114 -16.16 13.68 -1.03
CA PRO A 114 -15.75 14.60 -2.10
C PRO A 114 -16.89 15.53 -2.56
N GLY A 115 -18.12 15.25 -2.14
CA GLY A 115 -19.33 15.96 -2.54
C GLY A 115 -19.63 17.27 -1.83
N ILE A 116 -18.72 17.75 -0.97
CA ILE A 116 -18.88 18.99 -0.20
C ILE A 116 -18.94 20.19 -1.15
N THR A 117 -19.93 21.04 -0.95
CA THR A 117 -20.11 22.29 -1.71
C THR A 117 -19.97 23.53 -0.84
N ASP A 118 -20.24 23.43 0.46
CA ASP A 118 -20.15 24.55 1.41
C ASP A 118 -19.83 24.05 2.83
N VAL A 119 -19.04 24.83 3.56
CA VAL A 119 -18.71 24.60 4.97
C VAL A 119 -18.80 25.93 5.71
N GLU A 120 -19.74 26.03 6.65
CA GLU A 120 -19.95 27.22 7.48
C GLU A 120 -19.54 26.90 8.93
N VAL A 121 -18.65 27.68 9.53
CA VAL A 121 -18.43 27.62 10.99
C VAL A 121 -19.63 28.28 11.67
N ILE A 122 -20.41 27.50 12.40
CA ILE A 122 -21.62 27.95 13.08
C ILE A 122 -21.41 28.16 14.58
N GLU A 123 -20.36 27.58 15.15
CA GLU A 123 -19.90 27.80 16.52
C GLU A 123 -18.37 27.66 16.60
N GLU A 124 -17.69 28.64 17.17
CA GLU A 124 -16.27 28.54 17.49
C GLU A 124 -16.08 27.71 18.76
N GLY A 125 -15.19 26.72 18.69
CA GLY A 125 -14.87 25.86 19.83
C GLY A 125 -13.41 25.97 20.26
N THR A 126 -13.03 25.10 21.17
CA THR A 126 -11.66 24.92 21.63
C THR A 126 -11.20 23.49 21.36
N PRO A 127 -9.88 23.23 21.23
CA PRO A 127 -9.39 21.86 21.09
C PRO A 127 -9.88 20.90 22.17
N ALA A 128 -10.13 21.40 23.39
CA ALA A 128 -10.67 20.60 24.48
C ALA A 128 -12.08 20.03 24.19
N ASP A 129 -12.86 20.71 23.35
CA ASP A 129 -14.20 20.23 22.96
C ASP A 129 -14.12 18.99 22.05
N ALA A 130 -13.01 18.82 21.33
CA ALA A 130 -12.73 17.69 20.46
C ALA A 130 -12.13 16.47 21.18
N GLU A 131 -11.61 16.62 22.42
CA GLU A 131 -10.97 15.53 23.20
C GLU A 131 -11.88 14.32 23.41
N LYS A 132 -13.21 14.53 23.37
CA LYS A 132 -14.20 13.43 23.42
C LYS A 132 -14.08 12.44 22.25
N TYR A 133 -13.36 12.79 21.19
CA TYR A 133 -13.10 11.96 20.02
C TYR A 133 -11.66 11.42 19.95
N ASP A 134 -10.83 11.58 20.98
CA ASP A 134 -9.44 11.10 20.97
C ASP A 134 -9.32 9.58 20.76
N GLU A 135 -10.22 8.80 21.38
CA GLU A 135 -10.27 7.34 21.19
C GLU A 135 -10.66 6.97 19.75
N LEU A 136 -11.55 7.75 19.12
CA LEU A 136 -11.95 7.56 17.74
C LEU A 136 -10.80 7.89 16.79
N VAL A 137 -10.12 9.02 17.04
CA VAL A 137 -8.92 9.44 16.29
C VAL A 137 -7.83 8.36 16.37
N THR A 138 -7.54 7.84 17.56
CA THR A 138 -6.51 6.79 17.75
C THR A 138 -6.85 5.48 17.03
N GLN A 139 -8.14 5.19 16.81
CA GLN A 139 -8.58 4.01 16.06
C GLN A 139 -8.47 4.20 14.55
N ILE A 140 -8.62 5.43 14.07
CA ILE A 140 -8.63 5.78 12.65
C ILE A 140 -7.21 6.05 12.13
N TRP A 141 -6.43 6.81 12.90
CA TRP A 141 -5.14 7.32 12.50
C TRP A 141 -4.08 6.86 13.49
N GLN A 142 -2.99 6.34 12.94
CA GLN A 142 -1.78 6.03 13.69
C GLN A 142 -0.67 6.92 13.16
N PRO A 143 0.09 7.59 14.04
CA PRO A 143 1.25 8.34 13.60
C PRO A 143 2.21 7.38 12.90
N LYS A 144 2.84 7.85 11.83
CA LYS A 144 3.93 7.13 11.19
C LYS A 144 5.02 6.83 12.22
N ASP A 145 5.57 5.63 12.18
CA ASP A 145 6.78 5.31 12.92
C ASP A 145 7.94 6.13 12.34
N LEU A 146 8.41 7.13 13.08
CA LEU A 146 9.48 8.02 12.64
C LEU A 146 10.82 7.31 12.46
N SER A 147 10.98 6.13 13.07
CA SER A 147 12.19 5.30 12.94
C SER A 147 12.26 4.54 11.62
N GLU A 148 11.14 4.45 10.89
CA GLU A 148 11.10 3.84 9.57
C GLU A 148 11.36 4.87 8.47
N PRO A 149 12.05 4.48 7.39
CA PRO A 149 12.26 5.35 6.25
C PRO A 149 10.93 5.67 5.53
N PRO A 150 10.96 6.51 4.49
CA PRO A 150 9.80 6.75 3.66
C PRO A 150 9.18 5.46 3.11
N LEU A 151 7.86 5.38 3.06
CA LEU A 151 7.16 4.35 2.30
C LEU A 151 7.22 4.72 0.83
N ALA A 152 7.32 3.73 -0.05
CA ALA A 152 7.38 3.95 -1.48
C ALA A 152 6.35 3.10 -2.23
N SER A 153 5.72 3.69 -3.23
CA SER A 153 4.82 2.99 -4.17
C SER A 153 5.23 3.28 -5.60
N LEU A 154 5.17 2.27 -6.45
CA LEU A 154 5.37 2.37 -7.89
C LEU A 154 4.01 2.53 -8.57
N GLU A 155 3.80 3.69 -9.20
CA GLU A 155 2.60 4.03 -9.93
C GLU A 155 2.84 3.92 -11.44
N TYR A 156 1.95 3.22 -12.14
CA TYR A 156 1.99 3.11 -13.59
C TYR A 156 0.59 2.87 -14.19
N THR A 157 0.42 3.17 -15.46
CA THR A 157 -0.85 2.97 -16.18
C THR A 157 -0.66 1.96 -17.31
N THR A 158 -1.58 1.01 -17.39
CA THR A 158 -1.72 0.06 -18.49
C THR A 158 -2.96 0.41 -19.33
N GLU A 159 -3.18 -0.29 -20.45
CA GLU A 159 -4.44 -0.15 -21.20
C GLU A 159 -5.69 -0.54 -20.39
N LEU A 160 -5.52 -1.32 -19.31
CA LEU A 160 -6.62 -1.85 -18.50
C LEU A 160 -6.89 -1.05 -17.24
N ALA A 161 -5.86 -0.49 -16.60
CA ALA A 161 -5.98 0.20 -15.32
C ALA A 161 -4.75 1.07 -14.98
N ALA A 162 -4.97 2.06 -14.12
CA ALA A 162 -3.92 2.64 -13.28
C ALA A 162 -3.62 1.67 -12.13
N THR A 163 -2.34 1.43 -11.86
CA THR A 163 -1.86 0.44 -10.89
C THR A 163 -0.87 1.10 -9.93
N SER A 164 -1.04 0.80 -8.65
CA SER A 164 -0.13 1.15 -7.56
C SER A 164 0.45 -0.13 -6.96
N VAL A 165 1.77 -0.18 -6.79
CA VAL A 165 2.47 -1.32 -6.18
C VAL A 165 3.35 -0.81 -5.05
N MET A 166 3.05 -1.21 -3.81
CA MET A 166 3.91 -0.88 -2.67
C MET A 166 5.27 -1.58 -2.79
N LEU A 167 6.34 -0.82 -2.57
CA LEU A 167 7.72 -1.30 -2.69
C LEU A 167 8.30 -1.63 -1.31
N GLY A 168 9.10 -2.70 -1.26
CA GLY A 168 9.91 -3.01 -0.08
C GLY A 168 11.19 -2.16 -0.04
N SER A 169 11.59 -1.75 1.17
CA SER A 169 12.91 -1.16 1.40
C SER A 169 13.95 -2.26 1.67
N TYR A 170 15.11 -2.21 1.02
CA TYR A 170 16.20 -3.18 1.10
C TYR A 170 17.51 -2.50 1.49
N GLY A 171 17.47 -1.84 2.65
CA GLY A 171 18.60 -1.16 3.26
C GLY A 171 18.36 0.34 3.36
N TYR A 172 18.70 0.92 4.50
CA TYR A 172 18.56 2.35 4.74
C TYR A 172 19.46 2.82 5.88
N THR A 173 19.78 4.11 5.84
CA THR A 173 20.26 4.88 6.99
C THR A 173 19.33 6.08 7.15
N TRP A 174 18.64 6.13 8.27
CA TRP A 174 17.54 7.07 8.52
C TRP A 174 17.71 7.78 9.85
N SER A 175 17.62 9.10 9.81
CA SER A 175 17.71 10.00 10.96
C SER A 175 16.38 10.72 11.16
N TYR A 176 15.94 10.78 12.40
CA TYR A 176 14.67 11.38 12.80
C TYR A 176 14.78 12.05 14.17
N GLU A 177 13.88 12.98 14.48
CA GLU A 177 13.84 13.60 15.80
C GLU A 177 12.88 12.84 16.71
N GLU A 178 13.34 12.50 17.91
CA GLU A 178 12.50 11.95 18.97
C GLU A 178 12.80 12.69 20.29
N ASN A 179 11.76 13.26 20.91
CA ASN A 179 11.87 14.01 22.17
C ASN A 179 12.94 15.12 22.16
N GLY A 180 13.09 15.85 21.05
CA GLY A 180 14.07 16.94 20.92
C GLY A 180 15.51 16.48 20.67
N SER A 181 15.73 15.20 20.36
CA SER A 181 17.04 14.62 20.09
C SER A 181 17.02 13.82 18.79
N GLU A 182 18.01 14.05 17.94
CA GLU A 182 18.22 13.28 16.72
C GLU A 182 18.60 11.84 17.06
N GLN A 183 17.87 10.90 16.47
CA GLN A 183 18.16 9.47 16.46
C GLN A 183 18.61 9.07 15.05
N THR A 184 19.32 7.95 14.94
CA THR A 184 19.68 7.38 13.63
C THR A 184 19.60 5.87 13.69
N VAL A 185 18.93 5.29 12.71
CA VAL A 185 18.75 3.84 12.52
C VAL A 185 19.40 3.46 11.20
N THR A 186 20.16 2.37 11.23
CA THR A 186 20.70 1.74 10.02
C THR A 186 20.18 0.32 9.98
N ALA A 187 19.57 -0.06 8.86
CA ALA A 187 19.19 -1.42 8.58
C ALA A 187 20.00 -1.94 7.38
N ASP A 188 20.84 -2.93 7.63
CA ASP A 188 21.54 -3.65 6.57
C ASP A 188 20.59 -4.69 5.95
N ALA A 189 20.59 -4.78 4.63
CA ALA A 189 19.83 -5.78 3.89
C ALA A 189 20.70 -6.42 2.80
N PRO A 190 20.32 -7.60 2.26
CA PRO A 190 20.98 -8.16 1.09
C PRO A 190 20.94 -7.16 -0.08
N HIS A 191 22.00 -7.14 -0.88
CA HIS A 191 22.08 -6.31 -2.08
C HIS A 191 20.92 -6.68 -3.05
N PRO A 192 20.37 -5.75 -3.87
CA PRO A 192 19.25 -6.05 -4.77
C PRO A 192 19.46 -7.27 -5.70
N THR A 193 20.70 -7.57 -6.07
CA THR A 193 21.07 -8.75 -6.89
C THR A 193 21.06 -10.07 -6.12
N GLN A 194 20.97 -10.03 -4.79
CA GLN A 194 20.96 -11.19 -3.90
C GLN A 194 19.56 -11.55 -3.39
N LEU A 195 18.54 -10.80 -3.82
CA LEU A 195 17.13 -11.02 -3.47
C LEU A 195 16.49 -12.02 -4.43
N GLU A 196 15.60 -12.86 -3.93
CA GLU A 196 14.82 -13.75 -4.79
C GLU A 196 13.72 -12.93 -5.50
N ALA A 197 13.49 -13.16 -6.79
CA ALA A 197 12.50 -12.40 -7.57
C ALA A 197 11.05 -12.57 -7.04
N ALA A 198 10.80 -13.59 -6.22
CA ALA A 198 9.51 -13.82 -5.56
C ALA A 198 9.34 -13.01 -4.25
N GLU A 199 10.42 -12.46 -3.70
CA GLU A 199 10.40 -11.60 -2.51
C GLU A 199 10.25 -10.11 -2.85
N LEU A 200 10.39 -9.77 -4.13
CA LEU A 200 10.29 -8.42 -4.66
C LEU A 200 8.87 -8.13 -5.15
N SER A 201 8.48 -6.86 -5.02
CA SER A 201 7.30 -6.34 -5.70
C SER A 201 7.43 -6.50 -7.22
N ASP A 202 6.30 -6.73 -7.90
CA ASP A 202 6.24 -7.06 -9.33
C ASP A 202 5.36 -6.04 -10.07
N ALA A 203 5.94 -5.34 -11.04
CA ALA A 203 5.25 -4.46 -11.97
C ALA A 203 5.05 -5.17 -13.30
N ARG A 204 3.83 -5.15 -13.84
CA ARG A 204 3.48 -5.91 -15.04
C ARG A 204 3.15 -4.98 -16.20
N VAL A 205 4.03 -4.94 -17.18
CA VAL A 205 3.93 -4.04 -18.34
C VAL A 205 4.32 -4.77 -19.62
N ASP A 206 3.70 -4.43 -20.75
CA ASP A 206 3.96 -5.13 -22.02
C ASP A 206 5.16 -4.55 -22.80
N GLY A 207 5.78 -3.48 -22.29
CA GLY A 207 6.88 -2.78 -22.94
C GLY A 207 7.37 -1.58 -22.15
N PRO A 208 8.24 -0.73 -22.75
CA PRO A 208 8.75 0.46 -22.10
C PRO A 208 7.62 1.36 -21.57
N THR A 209 7.60 1.57 -20.25
CA THR A 209 6.50 2.25 -19.56
C THR A 209 7.06 3.32 -18.63
N GLU A 210 6.54 4.56 -18.72
CA GLU A 210 6.85 5.60 -17.74
C GLU A 210 6.13 5.25 -16.42
N VAL A 211 6.90 5.31 -15.33
CA VAL A 211 6.44 5.03 -13.97
C VAL A 211 6.79 6.20 -13.07
N THR A 212 6.04 6.33 -11.99
CA THR A 212 6.34 7.28 -10.91
C THR A 212 6.50 6.50 -9.62
N VAL A 213 7.66 6.61 -8.98
CA VAL A 213 7.83 6.16 -7.59
C VAL A 213 7.44 7.31 -6.69
N THR A 214 6.37 7.11 -5.94
CA THR A 214 5.85 8.07 -4.97
C THR A 214 6.37 7.72 -3.58
N PHE A 215 6.57 8.77 -2.77
CA PHE A 215 7.03 8.63 -1.39
C PHE A 215 6.11 9.40 -0.45
N ASP A 216 5.94 8.91 0.77
CA ASP A 216 5.20 9.62 1.82
C ASP A 216 6.02 10.77 2.46
N VAL A 217 7.30 10.88 2.11
CA VAL A 217 8.19 12.01 2.42
C VAL A 217 8.88 12.45 1.12
N PRO A 218 8.96 13.77 0.81
CA PRO A 218 9.54 14.24 -0.45
C PRO A 218 10.99 13.78 -0.66
N CYS A 219 11.24 13.10 -1.77
CA CYS A 219 12.58 12.73 -2.23
C CYS A 219 13.34 13.97 -2.73
N THR A 220 14.61 14.09 -2.36
CA THR A 220 15.49 15.21 -2.73
C THR A 220 16.47 14.85 -3.84
N ALA A 221 16.83 13.58 -3.98
CA ALA A 221 17.63 13.04 -5.08
C ALA A 221 17.39 11.54 -5.24
N ALA A 222 17.63 10.99 -6.44
CA ALA A 222 17.53 9.55 -6.65
C ALA A 222 18.56 9.02 -7.66
N GLY A 223 19.09 7.84 -7.36
CA GLY A 223 19.81 6.97 -8.29
C GLY A 223 18.95 5.78 -8.69
N ILE A 224 19.08 5.31 -9.94
CA ILE A 224 18.47 4.07 -10.40
C ILE A 224 19.57 3.13 -10.85
N VAL A 225 19.45 1.87 -10.44
CA VAL A 225 20.26 0.77 -10.97
C VAL A 225 19.33 -0.31 -11.45
N ARG A 226 19.63 -0.92 -12.61
CA ARG A 226 18.86 -2.07 -13.11
C ARG A 226 19.75 -3.21 -13.59
N TRP A 227 19.23 -4.43 -13.51
CA TRP A 227 19.89 -5.65 -13.94
C TRP A 227 18.95 -6.52 -14.77
N PRO A 228 19.42 -7.24 -15.80
CA PRO A 228 18.61 -8.23 -16.50
C PRO A 228 18.22 -9.37 -15.55
N GLU A 229 16.94 -9.71 -15.48
CA GLU A 229 16.47 -10.80 -14.58
C GLU A 229 17.01 -12.17 -15.02
N ASP A 230 17.20 -12.41 -16.31
CA ASP A 230 17.75 -13.67 -16.84
C ASP A 230 19.23 -13.87 -16.46
N GLU A 231 20.02 -12.80 -16.46
CA GLU A 231 21.41 -12.83 -15.97
C GLU A 231 21.48 -13.06 -14.46
N LEU A 232 20.57 -12.44 -13.69
CA LEU A 232 20.46 -12.69 -12.25
C LEU A 232 20.04 -14.13 -11.94
N GLU A 233 19.09 -14.69 -12.67
CA GLU A 233 18.65 -16.08 -12.54
C GLU A 233 19.82 -17.05 -12.84
N ALA A 234 20.54 -16.81 -13.93
CA ALA A 234 21.71 -17.62 -14.30
C ALA A 234 22.83 -17.53 -13.25
N ALA A 235 23.07 -16.33 -12.69
CA ALA A 235 24.05 -16.14 -11.62
C ALA A 235 23.63 -16.85 -10.33
N ALA A 236 22.35 -16.78 -9.96
CA ALA A 236 21.80 -17.49 -8.80
C ALA A 236 21.90 -19.01 -8.96
N GLU A 237 21.61 -19.55 -10.15
CA GLU A 237 21.79 -20.98 -10.44
C GLU A 237 23.26 -21.40 -10.31
N ALA A 238 24.19 -20.60 -10.85
CA ALA A 238 25.62 -20.86 -10.76
C ALA A 238 26.14 -20.79 -9.31
N ALA A 239 25.60 -19.89 -8.49
CA ALA A 239 25.95 -19.73 -7.09
C ALA A 239 25.23 -20.71 -6.14
N GLY A 240 24.12 -21.30 -6.60
CA GLY A 240 23.27 -22.24 -5.85
C GLY A 240 22.10 -21.60 -5.09
N SER A 241 22.03 -20.27 -5.02
CA SER A 241 20.86 -19.47 -4.58
C SER A 241 21.07 -17.99 -4.90
N ALA A 242 20.03 -17.14 -4.85
CA ALA A 242 20.20 -15.70 -5.05
C ALA A 242 21.11 -15.08 -3.98
N GLN A 243 20.98 -15.51 -2.72
CA GLN A 243 21.77 -14.97 -1.60
C GLN A 243 23.27 -15.29 -1.71
N ALA A 244 23.64 -16.28 -2.53
CA ALA A 244 25.02 -16.67 -2.77
C ALA A 244 25.66 -15.93 -3.96
N VAL A 245 24.90 -15.14 -4.72
CA VAL A 245 25.41 -14.34 -5.85
C VAL A 245 26.46 -13.35 -5.34
N GLU A 246 27.62 -13.34 -5.99
CA GLU A 246 28.68 -12.37 -5.69
C GLU A 246 28.25 -10.98 -6.17
N ILE A 247 28.30 -9.98 -5.28
CA ILE A 247 27.93 -8.60 -5.61
C ILE A 247 28.87 -8.09 -6.71
N GLY A 248 28.29 -7.54 -7.77
CA GLY A 248 29.03 -7.05 -8.95
C GLY A 248 29.38 -8.15 -9.98
N SER A 249 28.96 -9.40 -9.78
CA SER A 249 29.11 -10.45 -10.80
C SER A 249 28.17 -10.29 -11.99
N VAL A 250 27.04 -9.59 -11.81
CA VAL A 250 26.13 -9.14 -12.88
C VAL A 250 26.27 -7.62 -12.98
N GLU A 251 26.60 -7.13 -14.17
CA GLU A 251 26.79 -5.70 -14.42
C GLU A 251 25.43 -4.99 -14.41
N GLY A 252 25.34 -3.88 -13.68
CA GLY A 252 24.12 -3.08 -13.57
C GLY A 252 24.21 -1.81 -14.40
N ASP A 253 23.11 -1.48 -15.09
CA ASP A 253 22.93 -0.17 -15.73
C ASP A 253 22.54 0.83 -14.64
N ALA A 254 23.40 1.82 -14.36
CA ALA A 254 23.17 2.83 -13.33
C ALA A 254 23.08 4.25 -13.91
N TRP A 255 22.15 5.06 -13.41
CA TRP A 255 22.05 6.48 -13.71
C TRP A 255 21.45 7.29 -12.56
N THR A 256 21.77 8.58 -12.50
CA THR A 256 21.12 9.53 -11.60
C THR A 256 19.88 10.11 -12.26
N VAL A 257 18.82 10.32 -11.49
CA VAL A 257 17.59 10.97 -11.97
C VAL A 257 17.80 12.48 -12.05
N ASP A 258 17.42 13.10 -13.17
CA ASP A 258 17.43 14.56 -13.37
C ASP A 258 16.40 15.21 -12.43
N ASP A 259 16.71 16.35 -11.81
CA ASP A 259 15.79 17.10 -10.95
C ASP A 259 14.42 17.36 -11.62
N ARG A 260 14.37 17.49 -12.96
CA ARG A 260 13.10 17.64 -13.73
C ARG A 260 12.22 16.40 -13.73
N LYS A 261 12.79 15.26 -13.38
CA LYS A 261 12.14 13.96 -13.20
C LYS A 261 11.88 13.66 -11.72
N ILE A 262 12.24 14.57 -10.81
CA ILE A 262 11.77 14.59 -9.43
C ILE A 262 10.69 15.66 -9.34
N VAL A 263 9.42 15.25 -9.41
CA VAL A 263 8.26 16.16 -9.43
C VAL A 263 7.52 16.02 -8.12
N ASP A 264 7.46 17.10 -7.35
CA ASP A 264 6.85 17.14 -6.01
C ASP A 264 7.39 16.05 -5.08
N GLY A 265 8.70 15.78 -5.16
CA GLY A 265 9.36 14.74 -4.37
C GLY A 265 9.13 13.30 -4.86
N ASN A 266 8.50 13.10 -6.03
CA ASN A 266 8.27 11.79 -6.64
C ASN A 266 9.19 11.57 -7.84
N VAL A 267 9.67 10.35 -8.02
CA VAL A 267 10.71 10.01 -9.00
C VAL A 267 10.10 9.39 -10.26
N VAL A 268 10.32 10.00 -11.41
CA VAL A 268 9.74 9.58 -12.71
C VAL A 268 10.81 9.01 -13.63
N PHE A 269 10.63 7.79 -14.13
CA PHE A 269 11.54 7.17 -15.10
C PHE A 269 10.83 6.11 -15.95
N THR A 270 11.55 5.50 -16.89
CA THR A 270 11.01 4.44 -17.74
C THR A 270 11.54 3.08 -17.30
N VAL A 271 10.63 2.11 -17.18
CA VAL A 271 10.95 0.71 -16.93
C VAL A 271 10.66 -0.13 -18.15
N GLU A 272 11.30 -1.30 -18.22
CA GLU A 272 11.16 -2.28 -19.30
C GLU A 272 11.00 -3.69 -18.70
N PRO A 273 10.20 -4.56 -19.33
CA PRO A 273 10.04 -5.96 -18.91
C PRO A 273 11.35 -6.74 -18.95
N GLY A 274 11.49 -7.70 -18.03
CA GLY A 274 12.68 -8.56 -17.91
C GLY A 274 13.83 -7.95 -17.10
N TRP A 275 13.56 -6.89 -16.34
CA TRP A 275 14.57 -6.18 -15.57
C TRP A 275 14.19 -6.09 -14.09
N ARG A 276 15.21 -6.14 -13.24
CA ARG A 276 15.16 -5.72 -11.84
C ARG A 276 15.57 -4.26 -11.73
N TYR A 277 14.88 -3.48 -10.92
CA TYR A 277 15.26 -2.09 -10.61
C TYR A 277 15.49 -1.94 -9.11
N ALA A 278 16.48 -1.11 -8.77
CA ALA A 278 16.70 -0.55 -7.45
C ALA A 278 16.66 0.98 -7.56
N VAL A 279 15.91 1.62 -6.67
CA VAL A 279 15.80 3.07 -6.52
C VAL A 279 16.53 3.43 -5.24
N GLU A 280 17.67 4.08 -5.39
CA GLU A 280 18.46 4.64 -4.29
C GLU A 280 17.93 6.07 -4.04
N ALA A 281 17.01 6.21 -3.09
CA ALA A 281 16.33 7.47 -2.81
C ALA A 281 16.96 8.19 -1.63
N TYR A 282 17.10 9.51 -1.77
CA TYR A 282 17.66 10.41 -0.76
C TYR A 282 16.59 11.38 -0.29
N PHE A 283 16.60 11.68 0.99
CA PHE A 283 15.67 12.57 1.67
C PHE A 283 16.43 13.42 2.69
N ASP A 284 15.77 14.43 3.25
CA ASP A 284 16.37 15.23 4.33
C ASP A 284 16.75 14.38 5.55
N GLY A 285 16.00 13.30 5.82
CA GLY A 285 16.24 12.37 6.91
C GLY A 285 17.26 11.27 6.60
N GLY A 286 17.78 11.13 5.38
CA GLY A 286 18.74 10.07 5.05
C GLY A 286 18.46 9.39 3.71
N GLU A 287 18.79 8.10 3.60
CA GLU A 287 18.72 7.34 2.36
C GLU A 287 18.06 5.97 2.56
N ALA A 288 17.35 5.50 1.54
CA ALA A 288 16.76 4.17 1.49
C ALA A 288 16.78 3.59 0.07
N VAL A 289 16.94 2.27 -0.03
CA VAL A 289 16.92 1.54 -1.30
C VAL A 289 15.59 0.81 -1.43
N TYR A 290 14.90 0.98 -2.56
CA TYR A 290 13.67 0.25 -2.88
C TYR A 290 13.90 -0.61 -4.12
N ALA A 291 13.49 -1.88 -4.10
CA ALA A 291 13.72 -2.78 -5.22
C ALA A 291 12.44 -3.47 -5.69
N PHE A 292 12.36 -3.69 -7.01
CA PHE A 292 11.22 -4.36 -7.65
C PHE A 292 11.64 -5.04 -8.96
N THR A 293 10.79 -5.94 -9.42
CA THR A 293 10.93 -6.62 -10.71
C THR A 293 9.87 -6.12 -11.70
N VAL A 294 10.20 -6.16 -12.99
CA VAL A 294 9.30 -5.76 -14.07
C VAL A 294 9.13 -6.92 -15.03
N ARG A 295 7.88 -7.34 -15.27
CA ARG A 295 7.52 -8.51 -16.07
C ARG A 295 6.55 -8.19 -17.18
#